data_AF-A0A317UEV6-F1
#
_entry.id   AF-A0A317UEV6-F1
#
_cell.length_a   1.000
_cell.length_b   1.000
_cell.length_c   1.000
_cell.angle_alpha   90.00
_cell.angle_beta   90.00
_cell.angle_gamma   90.00
#
_symmetry.space_group_name_H-M   'P 1'
#
loop_
_entity.id
_entity.type
_entity.pdbx_description
1 polymer ?
#
loop_
_entity_poly.entity_id
_entity_poly.type
_entity_poly.pdbx_seq_one_letter_code
_entity_poly.pdbx_strand_id
1 'polypeptide(L)'
;MTKNENLRLCGGTFFTLLLEARKQLLGANEHYAGKKDGLTEYETLIGLARVIRSDLATPMPTEIKTIQGNASEYKKCKNAGGGYFPFGDKTALRVFDERVKNEYVDTLRKMCRFVDDFIDAGGDIKKDELLVKALVELISLDNCIDDSQSFYIKEDGTTAQKKELINMKEIPLQSFLLGIFHYSVCSVDNVVGAETFDFWCPSAGGAKRTYKGDIGADWPVDIKLRYIQLEDCDIAENDANGSPEDVIVEADCEDPHQNKEKSKQQMVFNFNVTGNNNSFIQHVDSITNNYYGGQKKDGE
;
A
#
# COMPACT_ATOMS: atom_id res chain seq x y z
N MET A 1 -9.12 -29.94 -4.66
CA MET A 1 -7.89 -29.16 -4.42
C MET A 1 -8.27 -28.00 -3.55
N THR A 2 -7.84 -28.04 -2.31
CA THR A 2 -8.04 -27.00 -1.31
C THR A 2 -7.29 -25.75 -1.77
N LYS A 3 -8.01 -24.65 -2.04
CA LYS A 3 -7.48 -23.41 -2.66
C LYS A 3 -6.39 -22.69 -1.85
N ASN A 4 -6.02 -23.19 -0.67
CA ASN A 4 -5.09 -22.54 0.27
C ASN A 4 -3.62 -23.01 0.11
N GLU A 5 -3.30 -23.87 -0.86
CA GLU A 5 -1.98 -24.52 -0.96
C GLU A 5 -0.82 -23.60 -1.42
N ASN A 6 -1.10 -22.34 -1.79
CA ASN A 6 -0.11 -21.39 -2.33
C ASN A 6 -0.17 -19.98 -1.69
N LEU A 7 -0.62 -19.83 -0.45
CA LEU A 7 -0.60 -18.52 0.20
C LEU A 7 0.85 -18.09 0.50
N ARG A 8 1.17 -16.82 0.23
CA ARG A 8 2.52 -16.27 0.36
C ARG A 8 2.54 -15.01 1.20
N LEU A 9 3.39 -15.00 2.23
CA LEU A 9 3.75 -13.78 2.95
C LEU A 9 4.83 -13.03 2.16
N CYS A 10 4.51 -11.81 1.74
CA CYS A 10 5.45 -10.84 1.18
C CYS A 10 5.03 -9.43 1.62
N GLY A 11 5.77 -8.41 1.20
CA GLY A 11 5.49 -7.01 1.52
C GLY A 11 4.05 -6.55 1.23
N GLY A 12 3.49 -6.93 0.09
CA GLY A 12 2.17 -6.53 -0.38
C GLY A 12 1.03 -7.30 0.29
N THR A 13 1.19 -8.60 0.56
CA THR A 13 0.19 -9.38 1.31
C THR A 13 0.19 -9.00 2.79
N PHE A 14 1.37 -8.74 3.39
CA PHE A 14 1.47 -8.11 4.70
C PHE A 14 0.71 -6.78 4.74
N PHE A 15 0.99 -5.91 3.77
CA PHE A 15 0.36 -4.59 3.71
C PHE A 15 -1.16 -4.66 3.47
N THR A 16 -1.62 -5.64 2.69
CA THR A 16 -3.06 -5.89 2.47
C THR A 16 -3.76 -6.21 3.78
N LEU A 17 -3.22 -7.11 4.60
CA LEU A 17 -3.79 -7.43 5.91
C LEU A 17 -3.71 -6.25 6.88
N LEU A 18 -2.59 -5.51 6.85
CA LEU A 18 -2.38 -4.33 7.69
C LEU A 18 -3.46 -3.26 7.46
N LEU A 19 -3.90 -3.07 6.21
CA LEU A 19 -4.95 -2.10 5.85
C LEU A 19 -6.32 -2.46 6.44
N GLU A 20 -6.63 -3.74 6.64
CA GLU A 20 -7.88 -4.16 7.27
C GLU A 20 -7.94 -3.78 8.76
N ALA A 21 -6.78 -3.68 9.41
CA ALA A 21 -6.66 -3.25 10.80
C ALA A 21 -6.40 -1.75 10.99
N ARG A 22 -6.42 -0.99 9.91
CA ARG A 22 -6.24 0.46 9.95
C ARG A 22 -7.39 1.13 10.70
N LYS A 23 -7.07 2.24 11.36
CA LYS A 23 -8.06 3.17 11.90
C LYS A 23 -9.06 3.60 10.84
N GLN A 24 -10.25 3.95 11.31
CA GLN A 24 -11.34 4.35 10.44
C GLN A 24 -10.97 5.63 9.68
N LEU A 25 -11.14 5.59 8.36
CA LEU A 25 -11.03 6.78 7.50
C LEU A 25 -12.10 7.80 7.89
N LEU A 26 -11.76 9.07 7.78
CA LEU A 26 -12.68 10.19 7.93
C LEU A 26 -13.85 10.04 6.96
N GLY A 27 -15.03 10.45 7.43
CA GLY A 27 -16.23 10.43 6.58
C GLY A 27 -16.18 11.48 5.49
N ALA A 28 -16.96 11.31 4.42
CA ALA A 28 -17.08 12.27 3.32
C ALA A 28 -17.34 13.72 3.81
N ASN A 29 -18.16 13.89 4.85
CA ASN A 29 -18.47 15.20 5.44
C ASN A 29 -17.26 15.88 6.09
N GLU A 30 -16.32 15.11 6.62
CA GLU A 30 -15.09 15.64 7.24
C GLU A 30 -14.05 16.03 6.19
N HIS A 31 -14.01 15.31 5.06
CA HIS A 31 -13.24 15.73 3.89
C HIS A 31 -13.76 17.04 3.28
N TYR A 32 -15.09 17.21 3.18
CA TYR A 32 -15.68 18.49 2.75
C TYR A 32 -15.37 19.64 3.70
N ALA A 33 -15.01 19.36 4.96
CA ALA A 33 -14.55 20.33 5.94
C ALA A 33 -13.02 20.60 5.87
N GLY A 34 -12.32 20.05 4.87
CA GLY A 34 -10.88 20.26 4.68
C GLY A 34 -9.99 19.37 5.53
N LYS A 35 -10.54 18.40 6.28
CA LYS A 35 -9.71 17.48 7.07
C LYS A 35 -9.05 16.44 6.15
N LYS A 36 -7.74 16.30 6.29
CA LYS A 36 -6.97 15.21 5.69
C LYS A 36 -7.13 13.95 6.53
N ASP A 37 -7.30 12.83 5.84
CA ASP A 37 -7.44 11.53 6.49
C ASP A 37 -6.16 11.14 7.22
N GLY A 38 -5.00 11.39 6.59
CA GLY A 38 -3.70 10.90 7.05
C GLY A 38 -3.59 9.37 7.05
N LEU A 39 -4.65 8.68 6.64
CA LEU A 39 -4.87 7.26 6.77
C LEU A 39 -5.12 6.62 5.42
N THR A 40 -5.01 7.31 4.28
CA THR A 40 -5.22 6.67 2.96
C THR A 40 -4.20 5.56 2.69
N GLU A 41 -4.44 4.69 1.72
CA GLU A 41 -3.54 3.57 1.38
C GLU A 41 -2.08 4.04 1.17
N TYR A 42 -1.85 5.08 0.37
CA TYR A 42 -0.50 5.55 0.10
C TYR A 42 0.14 6.25 1.31
N GLU A 43 -0.65 6.97 2.12
CA GLU A 43 -0.17 7.57 3.38
C GLU A 43 0.22 6.50 4.41
N THR A 44 -0.57 5.42 4.51
CA THR A 44 -0.26 4.28 5.37
C THR A 44 1.02 3.60 4.89
N LEU A 45 1.20 3.43 3.57
CA LEU A 45 2.43 2.85 3.04
C LEU A 45 3.65 3.77 3.24
N ILE A 46 3.47 5.10 3.18
CA ILE A 46 4.51 6.08 3.55
C ILE A 46 4.91 5.92 5.01
N GLY A 47 3.93 5.81 5.93
CA GLY A 47 4.19 5.56 7.34
C GLY A 47 5.01 4.30 7.56
N LEU A 48 4.62 3.19 6.90
CA LEU A 48 5.35 1.94 6.97
C LEU A 48 6.75 2.03 6.35
N ALA A 49 6.89 2.74 5.23
CA ALA A 49 8.18 3.02 4.60
C ALA A 49 9.11 3.85 5.49
N ARG A 50 8.59 4.73 6.36
CA ARG A 50 9.38 5.52 7.32
C ARG A 50 9.99 4.71 8.46
N VAL A 51 9.47 3.50 8.71
CA VAL A 51 10.13 2.50 9.58
C VAL A 51 11.46 2.07 8.95
N ILE A 52 11.49 1.88 7.62
CA ILE A 52 12.71 1.59 6.86
C ILE A 52 13.54 2.86 6.67
N ARG A 53 12.96 3.98 6.24
CA ARG A 53 13.73 5.19 5.90
C ARG A 53 13.03 6.42 6.45
N SER A 54 13.49 6.89 7.61
CA SER A 54 12.82 7.97 8.36
C SER A 54 12.93 9.32 7.67
N ASP A 55 13.97 9.53 6.87
CA ASP A 55 14.20 10.71 6.02
C ASP A 55 13.52 10.61 4.64
N LEU A 56 12.52 9.73 4.48
CA LEU A 56 11.72 9.66 3.26
C LEU A 56 11.08 11.02 2.98
N ALA A 57 11.42 11.60 1.82
CA ALA A 57 10.94 12.90 1.40
C ALA A 57 9.41 12.96 1.42
N THR A 58 8.86 14.07 1.91
CA THR A 58 7.41 14.32 1.85
C THR A 58 6.98 14.46 0.38
N PRO A 59 5.92 13.78 -0.06
CA PRO A 59 5.41 13.90 -1.43
C PRO A 59 5.09 15.34 -1.81
N MET A 60 5.56 15.80 -2.98
CA MET A 60 5.04 17.05 -3.55
C MET A 60 3.64 16.80 -4.13
N PRO A 61 2.74 17.82 -4.16
CA PRO A 61 1.40 17.67 -4.72
C PRO A 61 1.37 17.05 -6.13
N THR A 62 2.36 17.38 -6.97
CA THR A 62 2.50 16.86 -8.33
C THR A 62 2.87 15.38 -8.40
N GLU A 63 3.40 14.80 -7.33
CA GLU A 63 3.86 13.41 -7.25
C GLU A 63 2.82 12.47 -6.65
N ILE A 64 1.80 13.01 -5.98
CA ILE A 64 0.83 12.23 -5.20
C ILE A 64 0.16 11.15 -6.06
N LYS A 65 -0.27 11.48 -7.28
CA LYS A 65 -0.91 10.51 -8.18
C LYS A 65 0.02 9.34 -8.53
N THR A 66 1.30 9.62 -8.76
CA THR A 66 2.30 8.57 -9.05
C THR A 66 2.54 7.70 -7.81
N ILE A 67 2.62 8.31 -6.63
CA ILE A 67 2.86 7.60 -5.37
C ILE A 67 1.65 6.73 -5.00
N GLN A 68 0.43 7.22 -5.23
CA GLN A 68 -0.81 6.42 -5.12
C GLN A 68 -0.76 5.20 -6.02
N GLY A 69 -0.38 5.37 -7.30
CA GLY A 69 -0.18 4.27 -8.22
C GLY A 69 0.85 3.26 -7.71
N ASN A 70 2.02 3.73 -7.27
CA ASN A 70 3.07 2.86 -6.72
C ASN A 70 2.62 2.08 -5.47
N ALA A 71 1.86 2.70 -4.58
CA ALA A 71 1.31 2.04 -3.40
C ALA A 71 0.33 0.94 -3.79
N SER A 72 -0.55 1.24 -4.76
CA SER A 72 -1.50 0.28 -5.31
C SER A 72 -0.80 -0.93 -5.93
N GLU A 73 0.25 -0.71 -6.71
CA GLU A 73 1.00 -1.78 -7.35
C GLU A 73 1.85 -2.60 -6.35
N TYR A 74 2.34 -1.98 -5.28
CA TYR A 74 2.98 -2.69 -4.17
C TYR A 74 1.99 -3.59 -3.44
N LYS A 75 0.82 -3.07 -3.07
CA LYS A 75 -0.26 -3.84 -2.41
C LYS A 75 -0.69 -5.04 -3.26
N LYS A 76 -0.88 -4.82 -4.57
CA LYS A 76 -1.22 -5.86 -5.54
C LYS A 76 -0.09 -6.86 -5.82
N CYS A 77 1.07 -6.71 -5.16
CA CYS A 77 2.23 -7.56 -5.37
C CYS A 77 2.74 -7.54 -6.81
N LYS A 78 2.60 -6.42 -7.54
CA LYS A 78 3.09 -6.30 -8.92
C LYS A 78 4.56 -5.88 -8.99
N ASN A 79 4.99 -5.04 -8.04
CA ASN A 79 6.37 -4.56 -7.93
C ASN A 79 6.69 -4.11 -6.50
N ALA A 80 7.92 -3.67 -6.23
CA ALA A 80 8.37 -3.24 -4.90
C ALA A 80 8.09 -1.76 -4.57
N GLY A 81 7.00 -1.17 -5.07
CA GLY A 81 6.60 0.21 -4.74
C GLY A 81 7.30 1.31 -5.55
N GLY A 82 7.74 1.00 -6.77
CA GLY A 82 8.40 1.97 -7.65
C GLY A 82 9.65 2.61 -7.03
N GLY A 83 10.02 3.81 -7.49
CA GLY A 83 11.25 4.49 -7.05
C GLY A 83 11.12 5.34 -5.78
N TYR A 84 9.89 5.64 -5.36
CA TYR A 84 9.65 6.46 -4.17
C TYR A 84 9.79 5.65 -2.87
N PHE A 85 9.20 4.45 -2.84
CA PHE A 85 9.26 3.57 -1.67
C PHE A 85 10.58 2.79 -1.61
N PRO A 86 11.14 2.54 -0.42
CA PRO A 86 12.45 1.89 -0.27
C PRO A 86 12.41 0.36 -0.44
N PHE A 87 11.25 -0.25 -0.69
CA PHE A 87 11.10 -1.72 -0.68
C PHE A 87 11.84 -2.42 -1.83
N GLY A 88 12.18 -1.71 -2.90
CA GLY A 88 13.03 -2.22 -3.99
C GLY A 88 14.50 -1.84 -3.88
N ASP A 89 14.88 -0.98 -2.92
CA ASP A 89 16.24 -0.49 -2.74
C ASP A 89 17.04 -1.43 -1.83
N LYS A 90 17.92 -2.23 -2.45
CA LYS A 90 18.78 -3.19 -1.75
C LYS A 90 19.68 -2.54 -0.69
N THR A 91 20.10 -1.29 -0.89
CA THR A 91 20.94 -0.59 0.09
C THR A 91 20.10 -0.18 1.29
N ALA A 92 18.91 0.39 1.06
CA ALA A 92 17.98 0.75 2.12
C ALA A 92 17.56 -0.48 2.95
N LEU A 93 17.26 -1.59 2.28
CA LEU A 93 16.90 -2.85 2.95
C LEU A 93 18.06 -3.45 3.75
N ARG A 94 19.30 -3.39 3.25
CA ARG A 94 20.47 -3.83 4.02
C ARG A 94 20.66 -3.00 5.29
N VAL A 95 20.56 -1.68 5.19
CA VAL A 95 20.67 -0.78 6.36
C VAL A 95 19.50 -0.98 7.33
N PHE A 96 18.30 -1.30 6.84
CA PHE A 96 17.17 -1.67 7.68
C PHE A 96 17.39 -3.00 8.40
N ASP A 97 17.87 -4.02 7.71
CA ASP A 97 18.23 -5.31 8.31
C ASP A 97 19.30 -5.16 9.41
N GLU A 98 20.35 -4.37 9.15
CA GLU A 98 21.39 -4.06 10.14
C GLU A 98 20.83 -3.34 11.37
N ARG A 99 19.89 -2.40 11.20
CA ARG A 99 19.27 -1.69 12.33
C ARG A 99 18.31 -2.56 13.12
N VAL A 100 17.54 -3.44 12.49
CA VAL A 100 16.72 -4.42 13.22
C VAL A 100 17.61 -5.31 14.09
N LYS A 101 18.80 -5.68 13.61
CA LYS A 101 19.73 -6.57 14.33
C LYS A 101 20.52 -5.87 15.44
N ASN A 102 20.93 -4.62 15.23
CA ASN A 102 21.89 -3.93 16.11
C ASN A 102 21.29 -2.74 16.87
N GLU A 103 20.21 -2.15 16.36
CA GLU A 103 19.54 -0.95 16.85
C GLU A 103 18.03 -1.23 17.03
N TYR A 104 17.71 -2.41 17.58
CA TYR A 104 16.34 -2.92 17.62
C TYR A 104 15.36 -1.96 18.31
N VAL A 105 15.74 -1.42 19.48
CA VAL A 105 14.87 -0.52 20.26
C VAL A 105 14.49 0.73 19.47
N ASP A 106 15.44 1.34 18.75
CA ASP A 106 15.17 2.53 17.94
C ASP A 106 14.30 2.22 16.73
N THR A 107 14.48 1.03 16.14
CA THR A 107 13.64 0.57 15.03
C THR A 107 12.23 0.21 15.52
N LEU A 108 12.13 -0.41 16.70
CA LEU A 108 10.87 -0.72 17.36
C LEU A 108 10.10 0.54 17.71
N ARG A 109 10.76 1.60 18.17
CA ARG A 109 10.11 2.91 18.42
C ARG A 109 9.42 3.46 17.17
N LYS A 110 10.02 3.28 16.00
CA LYS A 110 9.38 3.68 14.72
C LYS A 110 8.15 2.83 14.41
N MET A 111 8.20 1.54 14.71
CA MET A 111 7.02 0.68 14.58
C MET A 111 5.94 1.02 15.61
N CYS A 112 6.30 1.40 16.85
CA CYS A 112 5.35 1.92 17.84
C CYS A 112 4.61 3.14 17.29
N ARG A 113 5.34 4.15 16.80
CA ARG A 113 4.71 5.34 16.17
C ARG A 113 3.81 4.97 15.00
N PHE A 114 4.24 4.05 14.14
CA PHE A 114 3.40 3.57 13.04
C PHE A 114 2.10 2.92 13.53
N VAL A 115 2.16 2.06 14.54
CA VAL A 115 0.96 1.43 15.13
C VAL A 115 0.07 2.50 15.75
N ASP A 116 0.65 3.42 16.52
CA ASP A 116 -0.07 4.50 17.20
C ASP A 116 -0.73 5.46 16.22
N ASP A 117 -0.16 5.69 15.04
CA ASP A 117 -0.72 6.57 14.01
C ASP A 117 -1.80 5.87 13.20
N PHE A 118 -1.54 4.65 12.71
CA PHE A 118 -2.32 4.02 11.64
C PHE A 118 -3.23 2.86 12.06
N ILE A 119 -2.90 2.14 13.12
CA ILE A 119 -3.59 0.88 13.47
C ILE A 119 -4.62 1.11 14.56
N ASP A 120 -5.78 0.46 14.41
CA ASP A 120 -6.84 0.44 15.44
C ASP A 120 -6.49 -0.58 16.53
N ALA A 121 -5.47 -0.25 17.33
CA ALA A 121 -4.95 -1.09 18.39
C ALA A 121 -5.73 -0.88 19.69
N GLY A 122 -6.14 -1.98 20.34
CA GLY A 122 -6.93 -1.96 21.58
C GLY A 122 -8.39 -1.52 21.42
N GLY A 123 -8.89 -1.39 20.19
CA GLY A 123 -10.28 -1.06 19.90
C GLY A 123 -11.25 -2.21 20.21
N ASP A 124 -12.53 -1.89 20.40
CA ASP A 124 -13.58 -2.86 20.78
C ASP A 124 -13.79 -3.98 19.76
N ILE A 125 -13.55 -3.67 18.48
CA ILE A 125 -13.67 -4.63 17.36
C ILE A 125 -12.41 -5.52 17.26
N LYS A 126 -11.34 -5.20 18.01
CA LYS A 126 -10.09 -5.98 18.08
C LYS A 126 -9.46 -6.23 16.71
N LYS A 127 -9.41 -5.18 15.89
CA LYS A 127 -8.85 -5.22 14.53
C LYS A 127 -7.40 -5.66 14.52
N ASP A 128 -6.63 -5.24 15.51
CA ASP A 128 -5.27 -5.68 15.79
C ASP A 128 -5.15 -7.19 16.10
N GLU A 129 -6.05 -7.75 16.91
CA GLU A 129 -6.08 -9.19 17.18
C GLU A 129 -6.41 -10.00 15.91
N LEU A 130 -7.37 -9.51 15.11
CA LEU A 130 -7.71 -10.10 13.81
C LEU A 130 -6.53 -10.05 12.83
N LEU A 131 -5.80 -8.93 12.77
CA LEU A 131 -4.58 -8.81 11.97
C LEU A 131 -3.52 -9.83 12.41
N VAL A 132 -3.28 -9.96 13.71
CA VAL A 132 -2.29 -10.90 14.23
C VAL A 132 -2.68 -12.33 13.88
N LYS A 133 -3.95 -12.72 14.07
CA LYS A 133 -4.44 -14.05 13.66
C LYS A 133 -4.27 -14.28 12.16
N ALA A 134 -4.62 -13.30 11.34
CA ALA A 134 -4.48 -13.37 9.88
C ALA A 134 -3.02 -13.58 9.44
N LEU A 135 -2.08 -12.86 10.07
CA LEU A 135 -0.65 -12.99 9.79
C LEU A 135 -0.08 -14.32 10.29
N VAL A 136 -0.47 -14.78 11.48
CA VAL A 136 -0.04 -16.08 12.02
C VAL A 136 -0.54 -17.23 11.14
N GLU A 137 -1.81 -17.19 10.73
CA GLU A 137 -2.37 -18.18 9.83
C GLU A 137 -1.69 -18.15 8.46
N LEU A 138 -1.43 -16.96 7.89
CA LEU A 138 -0.67 -16.82 6.65
C LEU A 138 0.71 -17.46 6.75
N ILE A 139 1.44 -17.18 7.83
CA ILE A 139 2.78 -17.76 8.07
C ILE A 139 2.70 -19.28 8.22
N SER A 140 1.66 -19.78 8.87
CA SER A 140 1.43 -21.22 9.04
C SER A 140 1.16 -21.91 7.69
N LEU A 141 0.38 -21.28 6.82
CA LEU A 141 -0.02 -21.81 5.51
C LEU A 141 1.03 -21.59 4.41
N ASP A 142 1.92 -20.60 4.55
CA ASP A 142 3.02 -20.37 3.61
C ASP A 142 4.08 -21.48 3.73
N ASN A 143 3.99 -22.43 2.79
CA ASN A 143 4.85 -23.60 2.69
C ASN A 143 6.30 -23.28 2.28
N CYS A 144 6.59 -22.05 1.85
CA CYS A 144 7.94 -21.62 1.52
C CYS A 144 8.68 -21.03 2.73
N ILE A 145 7.99 -20.84 3.87
CA ILE A 145 8.61 -20.49 5.14
C ILE A 145 8.92 -21.76 5.91
N ASP A 146 10.20 -22.08 6.06
CA ASP A 146 10.66 -23.22 6.85
C ASP A 146 10.32 -23.06 8.35
N ASP A 147 10.05 -24.16 9.03
CA ASP A 147 9.70 -24.17 10.46
C ASP A 147 10.81 -23.57 11.36
N SER A 148 12.06 -23.58 10.90
CA SER A 148 13.22 -22.98 11.57
C SER A 148 13.45 -21.50 11.22
N GLN A 149 12.69 -20.94 10.28
CA GLN A 149 12.78 -19.52 9.92
C GLN A 149 12.59 -18.66 11.17
N SER A 150 13.54 -17.77 11.40
CA SER A 150 13.56 -16.89 12.57
C SER A 150 12.97 -15.52 12.25
N PHE A 151 12.16 -14.98 13.16
CA PHE A 151 11.55 -13.65 13.06
C PHE A 151 11.89 -12.81 14.31
N TYR A 152 12.22 -11.53 14.12
CA TYR A 152 12.55 -10.58 15.21
C TYR A 152 11.31 -10.05 15.94
N ILE A 153 10.54 -10.95 16.54
CA ILE A 153 9.20 -10.66 17.09
C ILE A 153 9.14 -10.55 18.62
N LYS A 154 10.26 -10.68 19.33
CA LYS A 154 10.30 -10.54 20.79
C LYS A 154 10.69 -9.12 21.18
N GLU A 155 10.16 -8.66 22.32
CA GLU A 155 10.36 -7.30 22.84
C GLU A 155 11.83 -6.94 23.09
N ASP A 156 12.65 -7.95 23.41
CA ASP A 156 14.09 -7.80 23.66
C ASP A 156 14.96 -7.79 22.38
N GLY A 157 14.32 -7.83 21.21
CA GLY A 157 15.01 -7.90 19.91
C GLY A 157 15.54 -9.28 19.54
N THR A 158 15.26 -10.31 20.34
CA THR A 158 15.60 -11.69 19.97
C THR A 158 14.58 -12.29 19.02
N THR A 159 14.92 -13.42 18.42
CA THR A 159 14.07 -14.09 17.44
C THR A 159 13.20 -15.19 18.04
N ALA A 160 12.11 -15.51 17.34
CA ALA A 160 11.36 -16.75 17.51
C ALA A 160 11.29 -17.48 16.17
N GLN A 161 11.29 -18.81 16.20
CA GLN A 161 11.14 -19.62 14.98
C GLN A 161 9.67 -19.70 14.56
N LYS A 162 9.38 -19.95 13.27
CA LYS A 162 8.01 -20.17 12.75
C LYS A 162 7.23 -21.16 13.63
N LYS A 163 7.83 -22.30 13.95
CA LYS A 163 7.20 -23.33 14.82
C LYS A 163 6.84 -22.83 16.22
N GLU A 164 7.57 -21.86 16.75
CA GLU A 164 7.30 -21.24 18.04
C GLU A 164 6.22 -20.17 17.90
N LEU A 165 6.34 -19.33 16.87
CA LEU A 165 5.45 -18.23 16.52
C LEU A 165 3.99 -18.70 16.39
N ILE A 166 3.74 -19.78 15.63
CA ILE A 166 2.37 -20.28 15.41
C ILE A 166 1.69 -20.82 16.69
N ASN A 167 2.47 -21.04 17.75
CA ASN A 167 1.97 -21.54 19.03
C ASN A 167 1.97 -20.45 20.13
N MET A 168 2.33 -19.21 19.81
CA MET A 168 2.37 -18.11 20.77
C MET A 168 0.95 -17.71 21.21
N LYS A 169 0.78 -17.56 22.53
CA LYS A 169 -0.48 -17.10 23.15
C LYS A 169 -0.44 -15.65 23.60
N GLU A 170 0.75 -15.16 23.95
CA GLU A 170 0.96 -13.75 24.26
C GLU A 170 1.88 -13.16 23.21
N ILE A 171 1.41 -12.13 22.50
CA ILE A 171 2.14 -11.53 21.39
C ILE A 171 2.32 -10.03 21.67
N PRO A 172 3.58 -9.53 21.68
CA PRO A 172 3.84 -8.09 21.69
C PRO A 172 3.56 -7.49 20.30
N LEU A 173 2.49 -6.70 20.16
CA LEU A 173 1.97 -6.27 18.86
C LEU A 173 3.04 -5.56 18.00
N GLN A 174 3.71 -4.55 18.56
CA GLN A 174 4.67 -3.73 17.82
C GLN A 174 5.90 -4.53 17.38
N SER A 175 6.46 -5.35 18.28
CA SER A 175 7.57 -6.25 17.95
C SER A 175 7.18 -7.30 16.92
N PHE A 176 5.97 -7.86 17.04
CA PHE A 176 5.44 -8.81 16.08
C PHE A 176 5.34 -8.18 14.68
N LEU A 177 4.66 -7.05 14.55
CA LEU A 177 4.51 -6.37 13.26
C LEU A 177 5.86 -5.97 12.67
N LEU A 178 6.81 -5.49 13.49
CA LEU A 178 8.18 -5.20 13.03
C LEU A 178 8.87 -6.44 12.48
N GLY A 179 8.84 -7.56 13.21
CA GLY A 179 9.52 -8.79 12.81
C GLY A 179 8.93 -9.42 11.55
N ILE A 180 7.60 -9.41 11.40
CA ILE A 180 6.94 -9.92 10.19
C ILE A 180 7.21 -9.00 9.01
N PHE A 181 7.10 -7.68 9.20
CA PHE A 181 7.41 -6.71 8.16
C PHE A 181 8.87 -6.81 7.69
N HIS A 182 9.82 -6.94 8.62
CA HIS A 182 11.25 -7.15 8.34
C HIS A 182 11.47 -8.37 7.45
N TYR A 183 10.89 -9.52 7.79
CA TYR A 183 10.97 -10.71 6.96
C TYR A 183 10.36 -10.46 5.56
N SER A 184 9.17 -9.86 5.50
CA SER A 184 8.40 -9.64 4.29
C SER A 184 9.09 -8.75 3.24
N VAL A 185 9.97 -7.83 3.67
CA VAL A 185 10.68 -6.92 2.74
C VAL A 185 12.15 -7.28 2.54
N CYS A 186 12.80 -7.92 3.53
CA CYS A 186 14.22 -8.26 3.42
C CYS A 186 14.47 -9.65 2.82
N SER A 187 13.54 -10.59 3.00
CA SER A 187 13.76 -12.01 2.65
C SER A 187 12.91 -12.49 1.48
N VAL A 188 11.87 -11.74 1.10
CA VAL A 188 10.88 -12.18 0.11
C VAL A 188 10.67 -11.11 -0.95
N ASP A 189 10.73 -11.50 -2.23
CA ASP A 189 10.36 -10.62 -3.33
C ASP A 189 8.84 -10.37 -3.30
N ASN A 190 8.42 -9.12 -3.42
CA ASN A 190 7.02 -8.75 -3.36
C ASN A 190 6.16 -9.50 -4.39
N VAL A 191 6.71 -9.81 -5.57
CA VAL A 191 5.95 -10.41 -6.68
C VAL A 191 5.39 -11.80 -6.39
N VAL A 192 5.94 -12.52 -5.40
CA VAL A 192 5.49 -13.88 -5.06
C VAL A 192 4.09 -13.89 -4.45
N GLY A 193 3.61 -12.76 -3.92
CA GLY A 193 2.29 -12.62 -3.32
C GLY A 193 1.15 -12.37 -4.29
N ALA A 194 1.40 -12.25 -5.60
CA ALA A 194 0.39 -11.88 -6.59
C ALA A 194 -0.84 -12.81 -6.58
N GLU A 195 -0.63 -14.13 -6.56
CA GLU A 195 -1.73 -15.10 -6.51
C GLU A 195 -2.51 -15.03 -5.18
N THR A 196 -1.81 -14.78 -4.07
CA THR A 196 -2.42 -14.61 -2.74
C THR A 196 -3.29 -13.35 -2.71
N PHE A 197 -2.78 -12.24 -3.22
CA PHE A 197 -3.56 -11.01 -3.35
C PHE A 197 -4.78 -11.22 -4.26
N ASP A 198 -4.62 -11.92 -5.38
CA ASP A 198 -5.70 -12.18 -6.31
C ASP A 198 -6.82 -13.03 -5.69
N PHE A 199 -6.43 -13.99 -4.85
CA PHE A 199 -7.36 -14.82 -4.09
C PHE A 199 -8.15 -13.99 -3.05
N TRP A 200 -7.47 -13.16 -2.27
CA TRP A 200 -8.12 -12.34 -1.23
C TRP A 200 -8.94 -11.19 -1.78
N CYS A 201 -8.47 -10.56 -2.85
CA CYS A 201 -9.05 -9.36 -3.41
C CYS A 201 -9.40 -9.63 -4.88
N PRO A 202 -10.40 -10.44 -5.24
CA PRO A 202 -10.65 -10.83 -6.65
C PRO A 202 -10.90 -9.63 -7.58
N SER A 203 -10.66 -9.80 -8.88
CA SER A 203 -10.89 -8.75 -9.89
C SER A 203 -12.34 -8.30 -9.90
N ALA A 204 -12.55 -6.98 -9.99
CA ALA A 204 -13.86 -6.34 -9.98
C ALA A 204 -14.16 -5.59 -11.30
N GLY A 205 -13.56 -6.01 -12.41
CA GLY A 205 -13.87 -5.47 -13.75
C GLY A 205 -13.57 -3.97 -13.90
N GLY A 206 -12.48 -3.49 -13.32
CA GLY A 206 -12.06 -2.09 -13.32
C GLY A 206 -12.40 -1.33 -12.02
N ALA A 207 -13.33 -1.84 -11.21
CA ALA A 207 -13.63 -1.26 -9.90
C ALA A 207 -12.56 -1.60 -8.84
N LYS A 208 -12.56 -0.85 -7.73
CA LYS A 208 -11.69 -1.09 -6.57
C LYS A 208 -11.86 -2.53 -6.07
N ARG A 209 -10.74 -3.26 -6.00
CA ARG A 209 -10.69 -4.61 -5.44
C ARG A 209 -10.73 -4.51 -3.92
N THR A 210 -11.83 -4.97 -3.32
CA THR A 210 -12.00 -5.04 -1.86
C THR A 210 -11.48 -6.37 -1.34
N TYR A 211 -10.92 -6.37 -0.13
CA TYR A 211 -10.59 -7.60 0.57
C TYR A 211 -11.87 -8.41 0.83
N LYS A 212 -11.81 -9.70 0.49
CA LYS A 212 -12.87 -10.71 0.68
C LYS A 212 -12.31 -11.99 1.29
N GLY A 213 -11.05 -11.97 1.72
CA GLY A 213 -10.44 -13.09 2.42
C GLY A 213 -11.00 -13.22 3.84
N ASP A 214 -10.83 -14.40 4.42
CA ASP A 214 -11.25 -14.77 5.76
C ASP A 214 -10.08 -15.31 6.61
N ILE A 215 -8.84 -15.10 6.16
CA ILE A 215 -7.66 -15.57 6.87
C ILE A 215 -7.59 -14.95 8.27
N GLY A 216 -7.33 -15.79 9.27
CA GLY A 216 -7.33 -15.46 10.69
C GLY A 216 -8.68 -15.65 11.38
N ALA A 217 -9.80 -15.77 10.64
CA ALA A 217 -11.14 -15.83 11.23
C ALA A 217 -11.35 -17.08 12.10
N ASP A 218 -10.82 -18.22 11.65
CA ASP A 218 -10.96 -19.51 12.32
C ASP A 218 -9.68 -19.94 13.06
N TRP A 219 -8.76 -19.00 13.33
CA TRP A 219 -7.50 -19.32 14.01
C TRP A 219 -7.77 -19.90 15.41
N PRO A 220 -7.31 -21.13 15.72
CA PRO A 220 -7.78 -21.88 16.89
C PRO A 220 -7.16 -21.42 18.21
N VAL A 221 -6.08 -20.63 18.17
CA VAL A 221 -5.38 -20.16 19.37
C VAL A 221 -5.96 -18.84 19.83
N ASP A 222 -6.36 -18.78 21.09
CA ASP A 222 -6.71 -17.53 21.75
C ASP A 222 -5.44 -16.70 22.00
N ILE A 223 -5.34 -15.56 21.31
CA ILE A 223 -4.17 -14.68 21.33
C ILE A 223 -4.48 -13.48 22.21
N LYS A 224 -3.61 -13.25 23.19
CA LYS A 224 -3.60 -12.04 24.00
C LYS A 224 -2.49 -11.10 23.52
N LEU A 225 -2.87 -9.89 23.15
CA LEU A 225 -1.92 -8.87 22.76
C LEU A 225 -1.34 -8.13 23.97
N ARG A 226 -0.04 -7.82 23.89
CA ARG A 226 0.62 -6.83 24.73
C ARG A 226 1.04 -5.66 23.85
N TYR A 227 0.90 -4.44 24.38
CA TYR A 227 1.22 -3.21 23.67
C TYR A 227 2.47 -2.60 24.29
N ILE A 228 3.49 -2.39 23.46
CA ILE A 228 4.74 -1.78 23.87
C ILE A 228 4.58 -0.27 23.80
N GLN A 229 4.81 0.40 24.92
CA GLN A 229 4.96 1.85 25.00
C GLN A 229 6.42 2.17 25.27
N LEU A 230 7.04 2.92 24.37
CA LEU A 230 8.38 3.44 24.55
C LEU A 230 8.26 4.94 24.83
N GLU A 231 8.90 5.42 25.88
CA GLU A 231 8.96 6.85 26.19
C GLU A 231 9.71 7.57 25.05
N ASP A 232 9.12 8.67 24.56
CA ASP A 232 9.81 9.54 23.60
C ASP A 232 10.97 10.25 24.31
N CYS A 233 12.17 10.14 23.73
CA CYS A 233 13.20 11.13 24.01
C CYS A 233 12.83 12.38 23.21
N ASP A 234 12.53 13.48 23.90
CA ASP A 234 12.15 14.77 23.29
C ASP A 234 13.13 15.17 22.17
N ILE A 235 12.73 14.94 20.91
CA ILE A 235 13.37 15.57 19.75
C ILE A 235 12.33 16.51 19.19
N ALA A 236 12.55 17.81 19.39
CA ALA A 236 11.69 18.88 18.91
C ALA A 236 11.53 18.78 17.38
N GLU A 237 10.34 18.41 16.93
CA GLU A 237 9.95 18.52 15.52
C GLU A 237 9.60 19.98 15.23
N ASN A 238 10.37 20.62 14.34
CA ASN A 238 10.07 21.96 13.86
C ASN A 238 8.95 21.86 12.80
N ASP A 239 7.72 22.08 13.23
CA ASP A 239 6.57 22.22 12.35
C ASP A 239 6.63 23.55 11.59
N ALA A 240 7.11 23.50 10.34
CA ALA A 240 6.90 24.55 9.37
C ALA A 240 5.84 24.11 8.36
N ASN A 241 4.56 24.22 8.74
CA ASN A 241 3.44 24.04 7.83
C ASN A 241 2.97 25.39 7.27
N GLY A 242 2.79 25.47 5.96
CA GLY A 242 2.30 26.67 5.28
C GLY A 242 2.34 26.55 3.77
N SER A 243 1.43 25.76 3.18
CA SER A 243 1.11 25.83 1.74
C SER A 243 -0.33 25.38 1.51
N PRO A 244 -1.05 25.90 0.49
CA PRO A 244 -2.50 25.70 0.35
C PRO A 244 -2.85 24.25 0.08
N GLU A 245 -3.88 23.76 0.75
CA GLU A 245 -4.29 22.36 0.76
C GLU A 245 -5.34 22.07 -0.33
N ASP A 246 -5.01 21.16 -1.24
CA ASP A 246 -6.02 20.42 -2.01
C ASP A 246 -6.45 19.20 -1.18
N VAL A 247 -7.77 19.03 -1.00
CA VAL A 247 -8.38 17.85 -0.37
C VAL A 247 -8.28 16.69 -1.36
N ILE A 248 -7.40 15.72 -1.09
CA ILE A 248 -7.22 14.54 -1.95
C ILE A 248 -8.01 13.38 -1.34
N VAL A 249 -9.19 13.14 -1.90
CA VAL A 249 -9.94 11.89 -1.73
C VAL A 249 -9.13 10.78 -2.42
N GLU A 250 -9.10 9.55 -1.86
CA GLU A 250 -8.48 8.40 -2.53
C GLU A 250 -9.01 8.30 -3.98
N ALA A 251 -8.19 8.70 -4.95
CA ALA A 251 -8.53 8.64 -6.36
C ALA A 251 -8.22 7.24 -6.90
N ASP A 252 -9.16 6.71 -7.69
CA ASP A 252 -9.08 5.38 -8.28
C ASP A 252 -7.84 5.24 -9.16
N CYS A 253 -6.89 4.40 -8.73
CA CYS A 253 -5.75 3.99 -9.52
C CYS A 253 -6.20 2.90 -10.50
N GLU A 254 -6.82 3.30 -11.62
CA GLU A 254 -7.18 2.38 -12.71
C GLU A 254 -5.93 1.81 -13.39
N ASP A 255 -5.99 0.52 -13.72
CA ASP A 255 -4.98 -0.21 -14.49
C ASP A 255 -5.13 0.14 -15.98
N PRO A 256 -4.17 0.83 -16.63
CA PRO A 256 -4.36 1.28 -18.00
C PRO A 256 -3.96 0.19 -19.01
N HIS A 257 -4.72 -0.92 -19.10
CA HIS A 257 -4.64 -1.81 -20.26
C HIS A 257 -5.97 -2.50 -20.65
N GLN A 258 -6.53 -2.02 -21.78
CA GLN A 258 -7.53 -2.62 -22.71
C GLN A 258 -8.96 -2.84 -22.15
N ASN A 259 -10.04 -2.28 -22.69
CA ASN A 259 -10.49 -2.22 -24.09
C ASN A 259 -11.54 -1.09 -24.29
N LYS A 260 -11.74 -0.66 -25.53
CA LYS A 260 -12.49 0.54 -25.97
C LYS A 260 -14.00 0.52 -25.66
N GLU A 261 -14.51 1.62 -25.08
CA GLU A 261 -15.76 2.27 -25.53
C GLU A 261 -15.80 3.74 -25.06
N LYS A 262 -15.95 4.69 -25.99
CA LYS A 262 -15.84 6.14 -25.74
C LYS A 262 -17.16 6.68 -25.17
N SER A 263 -17.14 7.12 -23.91
CA SER A 263 -18.07 8.14 -23.42
C SER A 263 -17.58 9.52 -23.85
N LYS A 264 -18.48 10.36 -24.38
CA LYS A 264 -18.16 11.72 -24.87
C LYS A 264 -17.89 12.65 -23.69
N GLN A 265 -16.64 12.71 -23.22
CA GLN A 265 -16.16 13.85 -22.44
C GLN A 265 -15.66 14.93 -23.40
N GLN A 266 -16.19 16.14 -23.25
CA GLN A 266 -15.79 17.30 -24.03
C GLN A 266 -14.40 17.75 -23.56
N MET A 267 -13.38 17.44 -24.36
CA MET A 267 -12.00 17.87 -24.15
C MET A 267 -11.90 19.36 -24.45
N VAL A 268 -11.52 20.17 -23.45
CA VAL A 268 -11.16 21.58 -23.65
C VAL A 268 -9.66 21.64 -23.97
N PHE A 269 -9.31 22.14 -25.16
CA PHE A 269 -7.93 22.38 -25.55
C PHE A 269 -7.61 23.87 -25.46
N ASN A 270 -6.65 24.25 -24.62
CA ASN A 270 -6.07 25.59 -24.64
C ASN A 270 -4.91 25.64 -25.62
N PHE A 271 -5.04 26.44 -26.68
CA PHE A 271 -3.95 26.73 -27.62
C PHE A 271 -3.48 28.17 -27.41
N ASN A 272 -2.21 28.36 -27.06
CA ASN A 272 -1.57 29.67 -27.11
C ASN A 272 -0.92 29.85 -28.49
N VAL A 273 -1.42 30.80 -29.27
CA VAL A 273 -0.85 31.15 -30.58
C VAL A 273 -0.33 32.59 -30.53
N THR A 274 0.99 32.76 -30.62
CA THR A 274 1.65 34.08 -30.67
C THR A 274 2.13 34.38 -32.09
N GLY A 275 1.62 35.47 -32.67
CA GLY A 275 1.94 35.97 -34.01
C GLY A 275 0.79 36.84 -34.55
N ASN A 276 1.08 37.78 -35.46
CA ASN A 276 0.04 38.56 -36.14
C ASN A 276 -0.57 37.76 -37.31
N ASN A 277 -1.89 37.88 -37.50
CA ASN A 277 -2.75 37.18 -38.48
C ASN A 277 -3.17 35.74 -38.14
N ASN A 278 -3.64 35.49 -36.91
CA ASN A 278 -4.28 34.22 -36.57
C ASN A 278 -5.79 34.28 -36.87
N SER A 279 -6.28 33.36 -37.70
CA SER A 279 -7.71 33.15 -37.95
C SER A 279 -8.17 31.82 -37.32
N PHE A 280 -9.22 31.87 -36.50
CA PHE A 280 -9.84 30.69 -35.89
C PHE A 280 -11.09 30.32 -36.66
N ILE A 281 -11.08 29.15 -37.31
CA ILE A 281 -12.23 28.61 -38.04
C ILE A 281 -12.95 27.63 -37.12
N GLN A 282 -14.13 28.03 -36.62
CA GLN A 282 -14.92 27.20 -35.68
C GLN A 282 -15.75 26.11 -36.37
N HIS A 283 -15.89 26.16 -37.71
CA HIS A 283 -16.67 25.20 -38.47
C HIS A 283 -16.08 24.98 -39.87
N VAL A 284 -15.97 23.71 -40.29
CA VAL A 284 -15.60 23.33 -41.66
C VAL A 284 -16.66 22.35 -42.14
N ASP A 285 -17.43 22.72 -43.16
CA ASP A 285 -18.57 21.92 -43.64
C ASP A 285 -18.13 20.60 -44.30
N SER A 286 -16.95 20.56 -44.93
CA SER A 286 -16.39 19.33 -45.49
C SER A 286 -14.87 19.43 -45.67
N ILE A 287 -14.17 18.33 -45.35
CA ILE A 287 -12.76 18.14 -45.68
C ILE A 287 -12.71 16.98 -46.67
N THR A 288 -12.45 17.27 -47.94
CA THR A 288 -12.20 16.25 -48.97
C THR A 288 -10.76 15.80 -48.90
N ASN A 289 -10.53 14.64 -48.29
CA ASN A 289 -9.23 13.99 -48.24
C ASN A 289 -9.08 13.08 -49.48
N ASN A 290 -8.41 13.56 -50.53
CA ASN A 290 -8.12 12.76 -51.74
C ASN A 290 -6.91 11.83 -51.51
N TYR A 291 -7.05 10.90 -50.56
CA TYR A 291 -6.12 9.79 -50.40
C TYR A 291 -6.85 8.51 -50.81
N TYR A 292 -6.35 7.87 -51.87
CA TYR A 292 -6.92 6.80 -52.69
C TYR A 292 -7.78 7.26 -53.88
N GLY A 293 -7.14 7.24 -55.06
CA GLY A 293 -7.83 7.29 -56.34
C GLY A 293 -8.74 6.07 -56.50
N GLY A 294 -10.04 6.32 -56.59
CA GLY A 294 -11.06 5.35 -56.96
C GLY A 294 -12.04 6.01 -57.92
N GLN A 295 -12.13 5.47 -59.13
CA GLN A 295 -12.90 5.99 -60.25
C GLN A 295 -14.37 6.25 -59.87
N LYS A 296 -14.89 7.41 -60.30
CA LYS A 296 -16.33 7.65 -60.39
C LYS A 296 -16.93 6.65 -61.39
N LYS A 297 -17.97 5.92 -60.98
CA LYS A 297 -18.96 5.38 -61.90
C LYS A 297 -20.17 6.30 -61.86
N ASP A 298 -20.44 6.94 -62.99
CA ASP A 298 -21.69 7.61 -63.29
C ASP A 298 -22.78 6.55 -63.53
N GLY A 299 -24.03 6.86 -63.15
CA GLY A 299 -25.20 6.10 -63.58
C GLY A 299 -26.45 6.31 -62.74
N GLU A 300 -27.32 7.19 -63.24
CA GLU A 300 -28.78 7.38 -63.05
C GLU A 300 -29.40 7.40 -61.64
#